data_AF-A0A9E1S4L1-F1
#
_entry.id   AF-A0A9E1S4L1-F1
#
_cell.length_a   1.000
_cell.length_b   1.000
_cell.length_c   1.000
_cell.angle_alpha   90.00
_cell.angle_beta   90.00
_cell.angle_gamma   90.00
#
_symmetry.space_group_name_H-M   'P 1'
#
loop_
_entity.id
_entity.type
_entity.pdbx_description
1 polymer ?
#
loop_
_entity_poly.entity_id
_entity_poly.type
_entity_poly.pdbx_seq_one_letter_code
_entity_poly.pdbx_strand_id
1 'polypeptide(L)'
;MSDKEIKPVIKADPLYQMLRQEDVDGFNTNRDLLDSTELTGGDYRGRDLRRMNARGLDFSNAYFRNCDLSGIDFRETNLEGASLMDAKVSGVYFPTALSADEIRLSLDYGTRLRYPND
;
A
#
# COMPACT_ATOMS: atom_id res chain seq x y z
N MET A 1 -5.18 18.04 -16.94
CA MET A 1 -3.70 18.19 -17.02
C MET A 1 -3.17 16.84 -17.42
N SER A 2 -2.30 16.75 -18.42
CA SER A 2 -1.82 15.45 -18.90
C SER A 2 -1.10 14.74 -17.77
N ASP A 3 -1.61 13.56 -17.39
CA ASP A 3 -0.86 12.56 -16.64
C ASP A 3 0.39 12.25 -17.47
N LYS A 4 1.48 12.97 -17.21
CA LYS A 4 2.80 12.45 -17.55
C LYS A 4 2.90 11.18 -16.75
N GLU A 5 2.79 10.06 -17.45
CA GLU A 5 2.92 8.72 -16.91
C GLU A 5 4.24 8.66 -16.13
N ILE A 6 4.19 8.87 -14.82
CA ILE A 6 5.36 8.76 -13.96
C ILE A 6 5.72 7.29 -14.00
N LYS A 7 6.82 7.00 -14.69
CA LYS A 7 7.32 5.64 -14.80
C LYS A 7 7.59 5.12 -13.38
N PRO A 8 7.07 3.93 -13.03
CA PRO A 8 7.28 3.35 -11.72
C PRO A 8 8.78 3.18 -11.47
N VAL A 9 9.28 3.63 -10.31
CA VAL A 9 10.65 3.33 -9.90
C VAL A 9 10.67 1.92 -9.35
N ILE A 10 11.31 1.00 -10.06
CA ILE A 10 11.39 -0.41 -9.67
C ILE A 10 12.65 -0.62 -8.84
N LYS A 11 12.47 -0.86 -7.54
CA LYS A 11 13.55 -1.06 -6.57
C LYS A 11 14.07 -2.48 -6.63
N ALA A 12 15.35 -2.70 -6.37
CA ALA A 12 15.94 -4.05 -6.35
C ALA A 12 15.68 -4.83 -5.05
N ASP A 13 15.11 -4.16 -4.03
CA ASP A 13 14.86 -4.74 -2.71
C ASP A 13 14.02 -6.03 -2.78
N PRO A 14 14.41 -7.11 -2.06
CA PRO A 14 13.74 -8.39 -2.14
C PRO A 14 12.28 -8.35 -1.67
N LEU A 15 11.94 -7.65 -0.58
CA LEU A 15 10.56 -7.58 -0.09
C LEU A 15 9.67 -6.81 -1.06
N TYR A 16 10.17 -5.69 -1.59
CA TYR A 16 9.50 -4.94 -2.65
C TYR A 16 9.26 -5.80 -3.90
N GLN A 17 10.27 -6.57 -4.32
CA GLN A 17 10.18 -7.44 -5.48
C GLN A 17 9.16 -8.57 -5.29
N MET A 18 9.10 -9.18 -4.10
CA MET A 18 8.10 -10.21 -3.78
C MET A 18 6.69 -9.66 -3.98
N LEU A 19 6.36 -8.51 -3.40
CA LEU A 19 5.04 -7.88 -3.58
C LEU A 19 4.77 -7.51 -5.04
N ARG A 20 5.77 -6.99 -5.75
CA ARG A 20 5.63 -6.64 -7.17
C ARG A 20 5.47 -7.88 -8.07
N GLN A 21 5.92 -9.04 -7.65
CA GLN A 21 5.75 -10.31 -8.34
C GLN A 21 4.55 -11.11 -7.82
N GLU A 22 3.75 -10.53 -6.92
CA GLU A 22 2.60 -11.15 -6.26
C GLU A 22 2.97 -12.41 -5.43
N ASP A 23 4.24 -12.53 -5.04
CA ASP A 23 4.72 -13.56 -4.11
C ASP A 23 4.43 -13.15 -2.66
N VAL A 24 3.14 -13.13 -2.31
CA VAL A 24 2.67 -12.72 -0.99
C VAL A 24 3.10 -13.73 0.10
N ASP A 25 3.18 -15.02 -0.23
CA ASP A 25 3.64 -16.05 0.72
C ASP A 25 5.14 -15.92 1.02
N GLY A 26 5.95 -15.68 -0.02
CA GLY A 26 7.37 -15.36 0.14
C GLY A 26 7.57 -14.09 0.95
N PHE A 27 6.82 -13.03 0.66
CA PHE A 27 6.85 -11.79 1.43
C PHE A 27 6.53 -12.04 2.92
N ASN A 28 5.43 -12.72 3.21
CA ASN A 28 5.00 -12.99 4.58
C ASN A 28 6.02 -13.82 5.37
N THR A 29 6.74 -14.72 4.69
CA THR A 29 7.80 -15.53 5.30
C THR A 29 9.04 -14.71 5.64
N ASN A 30 9.33 -13.65 4.86
CA ASN A 30 10.58 -12.90 4.94
C ASN A 30 10.45 -11.51 5.58
N ARG A 31 9.25 -10.97 5.76
CA ARG A 31 9.03 -9.57 6.21
C ARG A 31 9.66 -9.22 7.56
N ASP A 32 9.83 -10.22 8.44
CA ASP A 32 10.46 -10.05 9.76
C ASP A 32 11.97 -10.38 9.76
N LEU A 33 12.50 -10.86 8.63
CA LEU A 33 13.90 -11.29 8.48
C LEU A 33 14.73 -10.32 7.64
N LEU A 34 14.09 -9.56 6.76
CA LEU A 34 14.72 -8.65 5.82
C LEU A 34 14.42 -7.18 6.16
N ASP A 35 15.23 -6.28 5.62
CA ASP A 35 15.00 -4.85 5.74
C ASP A 35 13.72 -4.45 4.98
N SER A 36 12.80 -3.77 5.65
CA SER A 36 11.52 -3.32 5.09
C SER A 36 11.50 -1.84 4.69
N THR A 37 12.61 -1.11 4.83
CA THR A 37 12.67 0.34 4.57
C THR A 37 12.31 0.71 3.13
N GLU A 38 12.62 -0.18 2.18
CA GLU A 38 12.35 0.01 0.76
C GLU A 38 10.89 -0.22 0.35
N LEU A 39 10.00 -0.59 1.28
CA LEU A 39 8.56 -0.66 1.01
C LEU A 39 7.92 0.73 0.88
N THR A 40 8.53 1.74 1.49
CA THR A 40 8.10 3.15 1.42
C THR A 40 8.20 3.69 0.00
N GLY A 41 7.17 4.43 -0.43
CA GLY A 41 7.09 4.94 -1.80
C GLY A 41 7.01 3.86 -2.88
N GLY A 42 6.75 2.60 -2.50
CA GLY A 42 6.71 1.47 -3.43
C GLY A 42 5.58 1.58 -4.46
N ASP A 43 5.86 1.15 -5.68
CA ASP A 43 4.88 1.07 -6.75
C ASP A 43 4.33 -0.35 -6.91
N TYR A 44 3.13 -0.57 -6.38
CA TYR A 44 2.45 -1.86 -6.40
C TYR A 44 1.26 -1.87 -7.37
N ARG A 45 1.18 -0.91 -8.31
CA ARG A 45 -0.01 -0.71 -9.13
C ARG A 45 -0.44 -2.00 -9.87
N GLY A 46 -1.73 -2.30 -9.75
CA GLY A 46 -2.39 -3.44 -10.38
C GLY A 46 -2.02 -4.80 -9.79
N ARG A 47 -1.38 -4.87 -8.62
CA ARG A 47 -1.05 -6.16 -7.99
C ARG A 47 -2.19 -6.74 -7.17
N ASP A 48 -2.28 -8.07 -7.16
CA ASP A 48 -3.03 -8.81 -6.14
C ASP A 48 -2.16 -8.99 -4.89
N LEU A 49 -2.50 -8.27 -3.82
CA LEU A 49 -1.77 -8.32 -2.54
C LEU A 49 -2.61 -8.95 -1.43
N ARG A 50 -3.70 -9.64 -1.78
CA ARG A 50 -4.56 -10.31 -0.80
C ARG A 50 -3.72 -11.23 0.08
N ARG A 51 -4.03 -11.27 1.37
CA ARG A 51 -3.32 -12.02 2.43
C ARG A 51 -1.93 -11.49 2.80
N MET A 52 -1.50 -10.33 2.31
CA MET A 52 -0.28 -9.69 2.79
C MET A 52 -0.40 -9.36 4.29
N ASN A 53 0.60 -9.75 5.08
CA ASN A 53 0.73 -9.35 6.46
C ASN A 53 1.38 -7.96 6.52
N ALA A 54 0.54 -6.93 6.61
CA ALA A 54 0.98 -5.53 6.65
C ALA A 54 1.36 -5.03 8.04
N ARG A 55 1.18 -5.85 9.09
CA ARG A 55 1.26 -5.43 10.49
C ARG A 55 2.62 -4.85 10.84
N GLY A 56 2.66 -3.63 11.36
CA GLY A 56 3.88 -2.93 11.78
C GLY A 56 4.77 -2.43 10.64
N LEU A 57 4.33 -2.54 9.38
CA LEU A 57 5.11 -2.09 8.22
C LEU A 57 4.87 -0.61 7.90
N ASP A 58 5.83 -0.03 7.19
CA ASP A 58 5.74 1.31 6.64
C ASP A 58 5.52 1.25 5.11
N PHE A 59 4.30 1.57 4.69
CA PHE A 59 3.91 1.75 3.30
C PHE A 59 3.61 3.22 2.99
N SER A 60 4.16 4.14 3.78
CA SER A 60 4.02 5.57 3.52
C SER A 60 4.44 5.88 2.09
N ASN A 61 3.69 6.77 1.46
CA ASN A 61 3.89 7.21 0.10
C ASN A 61 3.72 6.16 -1.01
N ALA A 62 3.32 4.93 -0.69
CA ALA A 62 3.14 3.85 -1.67
C ALA A 62 1.95 4.08 -2.62
N TYR A 63 2.03 3.44 -3.79
CA TYR A 63 1.00 3.50 -4.82
C TYR A 63 0.30 2.15 -4.97
N PHE A 64 -0.96 2.09 -4.53
CA PHE A 64 -1.80 0.89 -4.60
C PHE A 64 -2.87 0.98 -5.69
N ARG A 65 -2.68 1.83 -6.71
CA ARG A 65 -3.70 2.01 -7.75
C ARG A 65 -4.08 0.68 -8.40
N ASN A 66 -5.38 0.40 -8.52
CA ASN A 66 -5.92 -0.86 -9.07
C ASN A 66 -5.48 -2.14 -8.34
N CYS A 67 -4.96 -2.07 -7.11
CA CYS A 67 -4.58 -3.28 -6.37
C CYS A 67 -5.80 -4.02 -5.83
N ASP A 68 -5.67 -5.33 -5.64
CA ASP A 68 -6.58 -6.07 -4.77
C ASP A 68 -5.99 -6.12 -3.35
N LEU A 69 -6.55 -5.31 -2.44
CA LEU A 69 -6.16 -5.24 -1.03
C LEU A 69 -7.19 -5.95 -0.14
N SER A 70 -8.15 -6.67 -0.70
CA SER A 70 -9.32 -7.17 0.02
C SER A 70 -8.91 -8.03 1.23
N GLY A 71 -9.50 -7.74 2.39
CA GLY A 71 -9.29 -8.49 3.63
C GLY A 71 -7.97 -8.23 4.37
N ILE A 72 -7.12 -7.32 3.90
CA ILE A 72 -5.86 -6.98 4.59
C ILE A 72 -6.15 -6.20 5.87
N ASP A 73 -5.37 -6.48 6.92
CA ASP A 73 -5.35 -5.70 8.15
C ASP A 73 -4.20 -4.68 8.14
N PHE A 74 -4.55 -3.40 8.00
CA PHE A 74 -3.64 -2.27 8.02
C PHE A 74 -3.67 -1.49 9.35
N ARG A 75 -4.34 -1.97 10.41
CA ARG A 75 -4.53 -1.18 11.65
C ARG A 75 -3.23 -0.73 12.31
N GLU A 76 -2.16 -1.51 12.15
CA GLU A 76 -0.81 -1.22 12.66
C GLU A 76 0.17 -0.87 11.53
N THR A 77 -0.31 -0.34 10.41
CA THR A 77 0.51 -0.03 9.23
C THR A 77 0.55 1.47 9.00
N ASN A 78 1.74 2.03 8.76
CA ASN A 78 1.84 3.41 8.30
C ASN A 78 1.43 3.50 6.82
N LEU A 79 0.37 4.27 6.55
CA LEU A 79 -0.15 4.54 5.21
C LEU A 79 -0.09 6.03 4.86
N GLU A 80 0.64 6.85 5.63
CA GLU A 80 0.74 8.29 5.41
C GLU A 80 1.23 8.57 3.98
N GLY A 81 0.47 9.37 3.25
CA GLY A 81 0.76 9.73 1.88
C GLY A 81 0.52 8.62 0.85
N ALA A 82 0.06 7.41 1.22
CA ALA A 82 -0.24 6.37 0.24
C ALA A 82 -1.47 6.75 -0.62
N SER A 83 -1.56 6.20 -1.83
CA SER A 83 -2.72 6.39 -2.73
C SER A 83 -3.41 5.06 -3.01
N LEU A 84 -4.72 5.03 -2.82
CA LEU A 84 -5.58 3.85 -2.99
C LEU A 84 -6.44 3.89 -4.26
N MET A 85 -6.18 4.80 -5.19
CA MET A 85 -7.05 5.04 -6.36
C MET A 85 -7.50 3.73 -7.03
N ASP A 86 -8.79 3.52 -7.22
CA ASP A 86 -9.33 2.32 -7.88
C ASP A 86 -8.97 0.97 -7.20
N ALA A 87 -8.44 0.95 -5.97
CA ALA A 87 -8.11 -0.29 -5.27
C ALA A 87 -9.37 -1.00 -4.74
N LYS A 88 -9.35 -2.33 -4.72
CA LYS A 88 -10.38 -3.13 -4.05
C LYS A 88 -10.05 -3.23 -2.57
N VAL A 89 -10.94 -2.70 -1.72
CA VAL A 89 -10.72 -2.64 -0.26
C VAL A 89 -11.83 -3.31 0.55
N SER A 90 -12.56 -4.25 -0.06
CA SER A 90 -13.60 -5.00 0.64
C SER A 90 -13.01 -5.75 1.83
N GLY A 91 -13.57 -5.55 3.02
CA GLY A 91 -13.11 -6.20 4.25
C GLY A 91 -11.74 -5.74 4.77
N VAL A 92 -11.20 -4.63 4.26
CA VAL A 92 -9.95 -4.06 4.78
C VAL A 92 -10.17 -3.42 6.14
N TYR A 93 -9.26 -3.68 7.08
CA TYR A 93 -9.19 -2.94 8.34
C TYR A 93 -8.18 -1.80 8.22
N PHE A 94 -8.65 -0.57 8.09
CA PHE A 94 -7.78 0.60 8.05
C PHE A 94 -7.32 1.04 9.45
N PRO A 95 -6.20 1.77 9.55
CA PRO A 95 -5.81 2.53 10.74
C PRO A 95 -6.98 3.36 11.26
N THR A 96 -7.25 3.32 12.58
CA THR A 96 -8.37 4.03 13.19
C THR A 96 -8.27 5.56 13.07
N ALA A 97 -7.06 6.08 12.86
CA ALA A 97 -6.80 7.49 12.64
C ALA A 97 -7.28 7.98 11.26
N LEU A 98 -7.43 7.09 10.27
CA LEU A 98 -7.93 7.46 8.96
C LEU A 98 -9.46 7.48 8.96
N SER A 99 -10.03 8.64 8.66
CA SER A 99 -11.48 8.77 8.51
C SER A 99 -11.97 8.06 7.24
N ALA A 100 -13.23 7.63 7.26
CA ALA A 100 -13.86 7.06 6.07
C ALA A 100 -13.86 8.03 4.87
N ASP A 101 -13.93 9.33 5.12
CA ASP A 101 -13.91 10.34 4.06
C ASP A 101 -12.53 10.47 3.44
N GLU A 102 -11.45 10.44 4.23
CA GLU A 102 -10.07 10.44 3.69
C GLU A 102 -9.80 9.18 2.85
N ILE A 103 -10.27 8.02 3.31
CA ILE A 103 -10.17 6.76 2.57
C ILE A 103 -10.94 6.87 1.23
N ARG A 104 -12.18 7.38 1.25
CA ARG A 104 -12.98 7.59 0.03
C ARG A 104 -12.33 8.57 -0.94
N LEU A 105 -11.80 9.69 -0.46
CA LEU A 105 -11.08 10.66 -1.29
C LEU A 105 -9.90 10.00 -2.02
N SER A 106 -9.15 9.13 -1.32
CA SER A 106 -8.04 8.40 -1.93
C SER A 106 -8.51 7.36 -2.95
N LEU A 107 -9.59 6.63 -2.66
CA LEU A 107 -10.15 5.62 -3.58
C LEU A 107 -10.70 6.26 -4.86
N ASP A 108 -11.47 7.33 -4.73
CA ASP A 108 -12.25 7.93 -5.82
C ASP A 108 -11.42 8.92 -6.66
N TYR A 109 -10.51 9.66 -6.01
CA TYR A 109 -9.76 10.75 -6.64
C TYR A 109 -8.25 10.56 -6.58
N GLY A 110 -7.75 9.50 -5.94
CA GLY A 110 -6.32 9.23 -5.79
C GLY A 110 -5.57 10.24 -4.94
N THR A 111 -6.27 11.01 -4.10
CA THR A 111 -5.59 11.87 -3.12
C THR A 111 -4.70 11.03 -2.22
N ARG A 112 -3.60 11.62 -1.77
CA ARG A 112 -2.70 10.95 -0.82
C ARG A 112 -3.36 10.97 0.55
N LEU A 113 -3.43 9.80 1.19
CA LEU A 113 -3.97 9.64 2.53
C LEU A 113 -3.23 10.55 3.51
N ARG A 114 -3.96 11.26 4.35
CA ARG A 114 -3.41 12.10 5.41
C ARG A 114 -3.96 11.69 6.75
N TYR A 115 -3.07 11.42 7.68
CA TYR A 115 -3.43 11.27 9.07
C TYR A 115 -3.79 12.66 9.63
N PRO A 116 -4.79 12.74 10.53
CA PRO A 116 -5.07 13.99 11.21
C PRO A 116 -3.82 14.46 11.95
N ASN A 117 -3.48 15.74 11.81
CA ASN A 117 -2.48 16.36 12.68
C ASN A 117 -3.13 16.50 14.06
N ASP A 118 -2.49 15.97 15.10
CA ASP A 118 -2.86 16.19 16.50
C ASP A 118 -2.77 17.68 16.88
#